data_AF-A0A956X3C8-F1
#
_entry.id   AF-A0A956X3C8-F1
#
_cell.length_a   1.000
_cell.length_b   1.000
_cell.length_c   1.000
_cell.angle_alpha   90.00
_cell.angle_beta   90.00
_cell.angle_gamma   90.00
#
_symmetry.space_group_name_H-M   'P 1'
#
loop_
_entity.id
_entity.type
_entity.pdbx_description
1 polymer ?
#
loop_
_entity_poly.entity_id
_entity_poly.type
_entity_poly.pdbx_seq_one_letter_code
_entity_poly.pdbx_strand_id
1 'polypeptide(L)'
;VFWQDADNLLLVSTWLDDFYDGTSISSFFLLKGFEELYDAVWTNVGRRISWGQPYHIRAACDGVKYLVYVNNEPVLVRALTDVYPQFDRLTINRVGIVANWEWGNDTGSVFTQFVGKKRKQQNDSQR
;
A
#
# COMPACT_ATOMS: atom_id res chain seq x y z
N VAL A 1 -2.33 5.19 -0.12
CA VAL A 1 -1.18 6.12 0.05
C VAL A 1 -0.95 6.41 1.53
N PHE A 2 0.28 6.25 2.01
CA PHE A 2 0.77 6.81 3.27
C PHE A 2 1.77 7.90 2.93
N TRP A 3 1.44 9.14 3.24
CA TRP A 3 2.20 10.31 2.81
C TRP A 3 2.82 11.01 4.00
N GLN A 4 4.12 11.30 3.92
CA GLN A 4 4.83 12.13 4.88
C GLN A 4 5.01 13.54 4.32
N ASP A 5 5.66 13.68 3.16
CA ASP A 5 5.97 14.94 2.51
C ASP A 5 6.19 14.73 0.99
N ALA A 6 6.68 15.77 0.29
CA ALA A 6 6.92 15.72 -1.15
C ALA A 6 8.03 14.72 -1.55
N ASP A 7 8.88 14.31 -0.62
CA ASP A 7 10.04 13.46 -0.87
C ASP A 7 9.86 12.05 -0.29
N ASN A 8 8.75 11.81 0.43
CA ASN A 8 8.54 10.60 1.21
C ASN A 8 7.07 10.15 1.20
N LEU A 9 6.80 9.05 0.50
CA LEU A 9 5.51 8.36 0.52
C LEU A 9 5.66 6.85 0.26
N LEU A 10 4.65 6.12 0.73
CA LEU A 10 4.44 4.69 0.47
C LEU A 10 3.09 4.52 -0.24
N LEU A 11 3.12 3.87 -1.39
CA LEU A 11 1.94 3.47 -2.14
C LEU A 11 1.68 1.98 -1.96
N VAL A 12 0.40 1.63 -1.95
CA VAL A 12 -0.06 0.25 -2.06
C VAL A 12 -1.07 0.28 -3.19
N SER A 13 -0.83 -0.53 -4.22
CA SER A 13 -1.63 -0.57 -5.43
C SER A 13 -2.10 -1.99 -5.72
N THR A 14 -3.25 -2.09 -6.39
CA THR A 14 -3.68 -3.33 -7.04
C THR A 14 -3.28 -3.25 -8.50
N TRP A 15 -2.57 -4.27 -8.96
CA TRP A 15 -2.39 -4.49 -10.39
C TRP A 15 -3.28 -5.65 -10.81
N LEU A 16 -4.21 -5.37 -11.72
CA LEU A 16 -5.17 -6.31 -12.29
C LEU A 16 -5.10 -6.17 -13.81
N ASP A 17 -4.74 -7.25 -14.47
CA ASP A 17 -4.52 -7.31 -15.92
C ASP A 17 -5.59 -8.20 -16.57
N ASP A 18 -5.87 -7.98 -17.85
CA ASP A 18 -6.86 -8.73 -18.65
C ASP A 18 -6.22 -9.76 -19.59
N PHE A 19 -4.89 -9.73 -19.73
CA PHE A 19 -4.09 -10.63 -20.56
C PHE A 19 -3.36 -11.70 -19.74
N TYR A 20 -2.93 -11.37 -18.51
CA TYR A 20 -2.25 -12.30 -17.61
C TYR A 20 -3.17 -12.79 -16.48
N ASP A 21 -3.24 -14.11 -16.26
CA ASP A 21 -4.01 -14.73 -15.16
C ASP A 21 -3.27 -14.59 -13.81
N GLY A 22 -3.01 -13.33 -13.43
CA GLY A 22 -2.35 -12.97 -12.20
C GLY A 22 -2.79 -11.59 -11.75
N THR A 23 -3.10 -11.48 -10.46
CA THR A 23 -3.39 -10.21 -9.81
C THR A 23 -2.41 -10.04 -8.67
N SER A 24 -1.93 -8.82 -8.46
CA SER A 24 -0.99 -8.55 -7.38
C SER A 24 -1.39 -7.34 -6.55
N ILE A 25 -0.94 -7.40 -5.29
CA ILE A 25 -0.84 -6.22 -4.45
C ILE A 25 0.63 -5.84 -4.40
N SER A 26 0.92 -4.59 -4.75
CA SER A 26 2.28 -4.08 -4.92
C SER A 26 2.46 -2.84 -4.04
N SER A 27 3.64 -2.70 -3.43
CA SER A 27 4.07 -1.48 -2.77
C SER A 27 5.14 -0.77 -3.59
N PHE A 28 5.00 0.56 -3.66
CA PHE A 28 5.93 1.47 -4.33
C PHE A 28 6.34 2.57 -3.36
N PHE A 29 7.51 3.14 -3.57
CA PHE A 29 8.12 4.07 -2.63
C PHE A 29 8.73 5.26 -3.37
N LEU A 30 8.47 6.44 -2.83
CA LEU A 30 9.28 7.63 -3.05
C LEU A 30 9.92 7.91 -1.69
N LEU A 31 11.24 7.79 -1.57
CA LEU A 31 11.96 7.98 -0.31
C LEU A 31 13.17 8.87 -0.53
N LYS A 32 13.32 9.90 0.31
CA LYS A 32 14.39 10.91 0.19
C LYS A 32 14.46 11.52 -1.23
N GLY A 33 13.30 11.74 -1.85
CA GLY A 33 13.20 12.38 -3.18
C GLY A 33 13.51 11.45 -4.35
N PHE A 34 13.69 10.15 -4.10
CA PHE A 34 13.97 9.16 -5.14
C PHE A 34 12.82 8.14 -5.27
N GLU A 35 12.30 8.01 -6.49
CA GLU A 35 11.28 7.03 -6.85
C GLU A 35 11.96 5.77 -7.39
N GLU A 36 11.77 4.64 -6.72
CA GLU A 36 12.26 3.35 -7.20
C GLU A 36 11.10 2.52 -7.72
N LEU A 37 10.86 2.66 -9.02
CA LEU A 37 9.74 2.01 -9.70
C LEU A 37 10.00 0.52 -9.97
N TYR A 38 11.26 0.10 -10.03
CA TYR A 38 11.63 -1.27 -10.40
C TYR A 38 11.81 -2.21 -9.21
N ASP A 39 11.97 -1.67 -8.00
CA ASP A 39 12.07 -2.45 -6.76
C ASP A 39 10.73 -2.52 -6.00
N ALA A 40 9.64 -2.56 -6.77
CA ALA A 40 8.31 -2.73 -6.23
C ALA A 40 8.23 -4.08 -5.50
N VAL A 41 7.75 -4.08 -4.26
CA VAL A 41 7.53 -5.32 -3.52
C VAL A 41 6.10 -5.76 -3.74
N TRP A 42 5.92 -6.97 -4.26
CA TRP A 42 4.60 -7.46 -4.62
C TRP A 42 4.34 -8.88 -4.14
N THR A 43 3.06 -9.22 -4.10
CA THR A 43 2.55 -10.55 -3.78
C THR A 43 1.46 -10.90 -4.79
N ASN A 44 1.49 -12.12 -5.32
CA ASN A 44 0.39 -12.62 -6.15
C ASN A 44 -0.79 -12.96 -5.22
N VAL A 45 -1.97 -12.41 -5.50
CA VAL A 45 -3.17 -12.67 -4.70
C VAL A 45 -4.11 -13.69 -5.35
N GLY A 46 -3.73 -14.23 -6.50
CA GLY A 46 -4.52 -15.16 -7.30
C GLY A 46 -5.90 -14.58 -7.61
N ARG A 47 -6.94 -15.39 -7.40
CA ARG A 47 -8.33 -15.03 -7.69
C ARG A 47 -9.04 -14.27 -6.56
N ARG A 48 -8.31 -13.72 -5.59
CA ARG A 48 -8.90 -12.90 -4.50
C ARG A 48 -9.50 -11.59 -4.98
N ILE A 49 -9.02 -11.12 -6.14
CA ILE A 49 -9.49 -9.93 -6.83
C ILE A 49 -9.80 -10.37 -8.26
N SER A 50 -10.87 -9.86 -8.85
CA SER A 50 -11.29 -10.20 -10.20
C SER A 50 -12.06 -9.05 -10.82
N TRP A 51 -12.03 -8.95 -12.15
CA TRP A 51 -12.78 -7.96 -12.90
C TRP A 51 -14.28 -7.99 -12.55
N GLY A 52 -14.86 -6.81 -12.35
CA GLY A 52 -16.29 -6.63 -12.05
C GLY A 52 -16.73 -7.06 -10.65
N GLN A 53 -15.82 -7.52 -9.78
CA GLN A 53 -16.13 -7.90 -8.40
C GLN A 53 -15.60 -6.88 -7.40
N PRO A 54 -16.45 -6.23 -6.58
CA PRO A 54 -15.99 -5.35 -5.52
C PRO A 54 -15.13 -6.10 -4.49
N TYR A 55 -14.09 -5.44 -3.99
CA TYR A 55 -13.22 -5.98 -2.95
C TYR A 55 -12.77 -4.88 -1.99
N HIS A 56 -12.31 -5.26 -0.81
CA HIS A 56 -11.84 -4.33 0.21
C HIS A 56 -10.33 -4.44 0.40
N ILE A 57 -9.63 -3.33 0.23
CA ILE A 57 -8.22 -3.20 0.61
C ILE A 57 -8.13 -2.48 1.95
N ARG A 58 -7.40 -3.07 2.88
CA ARG A 58 -6.98 -2.38 4.11
C ARG A 58 -5.47 -2.42 4.21
N ALA A 59 -4.84 -1.26 4.30
CA ALA A 59 -3.42 -1.15 4.60
C ALA A 59 -3.24 -0.53 5.99
N ALA A 60 -2.35 -1.11 6.79
CA ALA A 60 -1.89 -0.54 8.05
C ALA A 60 -0.38 -0.31 7.95
N CYS A 61 0.08 0.86 8.41
CA CYS A 61 1.50 1.20 8.44
C CYS A 61 1.80 1.93 9.75
N ASP A 62 2.88 1.55 10.43
CA ASP A 62 3.36 2.22 11.64
C ASP A 62 4.55 3.19 11.37
N GLY A 63 4.86 3.37 10.08
CA GLY A 63 5.99 4.14 9.59
C GLY A 63 7.24 3.32 9.33
N VAL A 64 7.30 2.07 9.80
CA VAL A 64 8.43 1.15 9.56
C VAL A 64 7.94 -0.12 8.88
N LYS A 65 6.88 -0.74 9.41
CA LYS A 65 6.24 -1.94 8.88
C LYS A 65 4.89 -1.60 8.31
N TYR A 66 4.54 -2.32 7.26
CA TYR A 66 3.22 -2.23 6.65
C TYR A 66 2.66 -3.62 6.36
N LEU A 67 1.34 -3.70 6.48
CA LEU A 67 0.56 -4.90 6.28
C LEU A 67 -0.68 -4.57 5.47
N VAL A 68 -0.85 -5.27 4.36
CA VAL A 68 -1.99 -5.13 3.45
C VAL A 68 -2.87 -6.35 3.54
N TYR A 69 -4.17 -6.08 3.59
CA TYR A 69 -5.21 -7.08 3.57
C TYR A 69 -6.10 -6.90 2.35
N VAL A 70 -6.51 -8.01 1.75
CA VAL A 70 -7.57 -8.07 0.74
C VAL A 70 -8.70 -8.89 1.35
N ASN A 71 -9.91 -8.32 1.42
CA ASN A 71 -11.07 -8.97 2.03
C ASN A 71 -10.80 -9.55 3.44
N ASN A 72 -10.03 -8.80 4.24
CA ASN A 72 -9.57 -9.17 5.59
C ASN A 72 -8.52 -10.28 5.68
N GLU A 73 -8.06 -10.86 4.57
CA GLU A 73 -6.93 -11.77 4.54
C GLU A 73 -5.61 -11.00 4.39
N PRO A 74 -4.59 -11.27 5.21
CA PRO A 74 -3.28 -10.64 5.05
C PRO A 74 -2.60 -11.19 3.78
N VAL A 75 -2.18 -10.31 2.88
CA VAL A 75 -1.57 -10.70 1.60
C VAL A 75 -0.13 -10.21 1.45
N LEU A 76 0.20 -9.05 2.01
CA LEU A 76 1.54 -8.44 1.91
C LEU A 76 1.98 -7.93 3.28
N VAL A 77 3.13 -8.41 3.77
CA VAL A 77 3.77 -7.93 5.01
C VAL A 77 5.24 -7.64 4.76
N ARG A 78 5.70 -6.43 5.10
CA ARG A 78 7.09 -6.01 4.92
C ARG A 78 7.48 -4.90 5.89
N ALA A 79 8.77 -4.79 6.16
CA ALA A 79 9.37 -3.57 6.67
C ALA A 79 9.93 -2.73 5.52
N LEU A 80 9.92 -1.39 5.67
CA LEU A 80 10.62 -0.49 4.75
C LEU A 80 12.12 -0.80 4.70
N THR A 81 12.70 -1.22 5.83
CA THR A 81 14.11 -1.58 5.95
C THR A 81 14.48 -2.86 5.20
N ASP A 82 13.50 -3.67 4.79
CA ASP A 82 13.76 -4.85 3.95
C ASP A 82 14.18 -4.43 2.52
N VAL A 83 13.78 -3.23 2.09
CA VAL A 83 14.09 -2.64 0.78
C VAL A 83 15.13 -1.52 0.91
N TYR A 84 15.00 -0.70 1.96
CA TYR A 84 15.87 0.44 2.25
C TYR A 84 16.48 0.34 3.66
N PRO A 85 17.58 -0.40 3.84
CA PRO A 85 18.12 -0.74 5.17
C PRO A 85 18.43 0.45 6.08
N GLN A 86 18.69 1.63 5.51
CA GLN A 86 19.06 2.85 6.23
C GLN A 86 17.90 3.85 6.39
N PHE A 87 16.67 3.45 6.08
CA PHE A 87 15.51 4.33 6.24
C PHE A 87 14.94 4.18 7.65
N ASP A 88 14.91 5.29 8.40
CA ASP A 88 14.52 5.25 9.82
C ASP A 88 13.03 4.95 10.01
N ARG A 89 12.16 5.86 9.57
CA ARG A 89 10.70 5.79 9.75
C ARG A 89 9.99 6.86 8.93
N LEU A 90 8.85 6.51 8.33
CA LEU A 90 7.88 7.46 7.81
C LEU A 90 7.03 8.07 8.93
N THR A 91 6.98 9.39 8.99
CA THR A 91 5.98 10.14 9.75
C THR A 91 4.73 10.30 8.89
N ILE A 92 3.73 9.45 9.14
CA ILE A 92 2.50 9.44 8.33
C ILE A 92 1.65 10.68 8.68
N ASN A 93 1.74 11.69 7.83
CA ASN A 93 1.02 12.95 7.98
C ASN A 93 -0.35 12.91 7.30
N ARG A 94 -0.47 12.17 6.20
CA ARG A 94 -1.71 12.03 5.43
C ARG A 94 -1.89 10.60 4.93
N VAL A 95 -3.14 10.23 4.71
CA VAL A 95 -3.52 9.01 4.00
C VAL A 95 -4.49 9.37 2.88
N GLY A 96 -4.42 8.65 1.78
CA GLY A 96 -5.26 8.91 0.61
C GLY A 96 -5.38 7.71 -0.32
N ILE A 97 -6.25 7.87 -1.31
CA ILE A 97 -6.42 6.97 -2.46
C ILE A 97 -5.93 7.71 -3.69
N VAL A 98 -5.32 6.97 -4.61
CA VAL A 98 -5.05 7.44 -5.97
C VAL A 98 -5.54 6.34 -6.92
N ALA A 99 -6.24 6.74 -7.98
CA ALA A 99 -6.48 5.86 -9.13
C ALA A 99 -5.41 6.16 -10.16
N ASN A 100 -4.82 5.09 -10.69
CA ASN A 100 -3.68 5.11 -11.60
C ASN A 100 -2.38 5.63 -10.96
N TRP A 101 -1.39 4.74 -10.85
CA TRP A 101 -0.01 5.10 -10.58
C TRP A 101 0.87 4.24 -11.49
N GLU A 102 1.49 4.93 -12.45
CA GLU A 102 2.50 4.53 -13.43
C GLU A 102 2.19 3.39 -14.40
N TRP A 103 1.85 2.18 -13.94
CA TRP A 103 1.77 0.99 -14.81
C TRP A 103 0.32 0.64 -15.15
N GLY A 104 -0.15 1.20 -16.27
CA GLY A 104 -1.45 0.88 -16.86
C GLY A 104 -2.38 2.07 -16.96
N ASN A 105 -3.56 1.81 -17.50
CA ASN A 105 -4.67 2.77 -17.52
C ASN A 105 -5.72 2.30 -16.52
N ASP A 106 -6.27 3.22 -15.73
CA ASP A 106 -7.48 2.90 -14.98
C ASP A 106 -8.62 2.64 -15.98
N THR A 107 -9.13 1.41 -15.98
CA THR A 107 -10.18 0.95 -16.91
C THR A 107 -11.58 1.11 -16.32
N GLY A 108 -11.73 1.82 -15.19
CA GLY A 108 -13.03 2.16 -14.61
C GLY A 108 -13.14 1.86 -13.13
N SER A 109 -12.10 2.13 -12.34
CA SER A 109 -12.14 1.95 -10.89
C SER A 109 -13.22 2.82 -10.25
N VAL A 110 -14.02 2.21 -9.37
CA VAL A 110 -15.04 2.91 -8.58
C VAL A 110 -14.73 2.74 -7.10
N PHE A 111 -14.44 3.83 -6.41
CA PHE A 111 -14.26 3.84 -4.97
C PHE A 111 -15.58 4.17 -4.29
N THR A 112 -16.16 3.18 -3.60
CA THR A 112 -17.43 3.36 -2.88
C THR A 112 -17.24 3.88 -1.46
N GLN A 113 -16.08 3.63 -0.85
CA GLN A 113 -15.79 4.04 0.52
C GLN A 113 -14.29 4.24 0.77
N PHE A 114 -13.93 5.28 1.51
CA PHE A 114 -12.57 5.49 2.03
C PHE A 114 -12.62 5.82 3.52
N VAL A 115 -11.78 5.16 4.31
CA VAL A 115 -11.69 5.41 5.76
C VAL A 115 -10.23 5.53 6.17
N GLY A 116 -9.81 6.73 6.56
CA GLY A 116 -8.55 6.97 7.25
C GLY A 116 -8.71 6.85 8.76
N LYS A 117 -7.85 6.08 9.43
CA LYS A 117 -7.82 5.99 10.89
C LYS A 117 -6.40 6.16 11.41
N LYS A 118 -6.23 7.01 12.43
CA LYS A 118 -5.02 7.05 13.24
C LYS A 118 -5.22 6.12 14.44
N ARG A 119 -4.33 5.15 14.62
CA ARG A 119 -4.33 4.37 15.87
C ARG A 119 -3.74 5.29 16.96
N LYS A 120 -4.50 5.54 18.03
CA LYS A 120 -3.92 6.18 19.22
C LYS A 120 -2.85 5.24 19.76
N GLN A 121 -1.65 5.75 20.04
CA GLN A 121 -0.71 5.01 20.87
C GLN A 121 -1.42 4.73 22.20
N GLN A 122 -1.52 3.46 22.57
CA GLN A 122 -1.81 3.13 23.96
C GLN A 122 -0.61 3.66 24.73
N ASN A 123 -0.82 4.69 25.55
CA ASN A 123 0.16 5.00 26.57
C ASN A 123 0.21 3.76 27.47
N ASP A 124 1.29 2.98 27.35
CA ASP A 124 1.68 2.04 28.39
C ASP A 124 2.14 2.87 29.59
N SER A 125 1.16 3.49 30.25
CA SER A 125 1.28 3.96 31.61
C SER A 125 0.94 2.77 32.50
N GLN A 126 1.94 2.35 33.28
CA GLN A 126 1.92 1.29 34.29
C GLN A 126 2.38 -0.10 33.81
N ARG A 127 3.69 -0.35 33.98
CA ARG A 127 4.20 -1.33 34.96
C ARG A 127 5.60 -0.95 35.40
#